data_AF-A0A3P7DZ12-F1
#
_entry.id   AF-A0A3P7DZ12-F1
#
_cell.length_a   1.000
_cell.length_b   1.000
_cell.length_c   1.000
_cell.angle_alpha   90.00
_cell.angle_beta   90.00
_cell.angle_gamma   90.00
#
_symmetry.space_group_name_H-M   'P 1'
#
loop_
_entity.id
_entity.type
_entity.pdbx_description
1 polymer ?
#
loop_
_entity_poly.entity_id
_entity_poly.type
_entity_poly.pdbx_seq_one_letter_code
_entity_poly.pdbx_strand_id
1 'polypeptide(L)'
;MLKAPILDTLKIEELESLIGCLLSVGYDLERQCPEQLAILKDLIRDAFIEVQEPWARKMILLLMELGASGWKLPPEANEYYFQHTSS
;
A
#
# COMPACT_ATOMS: atom_id res chain seq x y z
N MET A 1 -0.91 -17.23 -8.48
CA MET A 1 0.39 -16.88 -7.88
C MET A 1 0.58 -15.38 -8.03
N LEU A 2 0.90 -14.67 -6.95
CA LEU A 2 1.23 -13.24 -7.03
C LEU A 2 2.53 -13.06 -7.81
N LYS A 3 2.65 -11.94 -8.54
CA LYS A 3 3.80 -11.62 -9.39
C LYS A 3 4.33 -10.24 -9.03
N ALA A 4 5.59 -9.99 -9.36
CA ALA A 4 6.18 -8.66 -9.28
C ALA A 4 5.28 -7.62 -10.00
N PRO A 5 5.01 -6.46 -9.38
CA PRO A 5 4.22 -5.41 -10.00
C PRO A 5 4.99 -4.74 -11.14
N ILE A 6 4.27 -4.20 -12.12
CA ILE A 6 4.83 -3.39 -13.20
C ILE A 6 4.71 -1.93 -12.77
N LEU A 7 5.85 -1.23 -12.61
CA LEU A 7 5.87 0.13 -12.07
C LEU A 7 5.92 1.21 -13.15
N ASP A 8 6.40 0.89 -14.35
CA ASP A 8 6.59 1.86 -15.46
C ASP A 8 5.30 2.52 -15.96
N THR A 9 4.14 1.93 -15.63
CA THR A 9 2.82 2.40 -16.06
C THR A 9 1.85 2.58 -14.89
N LEU A 10 2.40 2.67 -13.66
CA LEU A 10 1.61 2.72 -12.44
C LEU A 10 0.74 3.97 -12.38
N LYS A 11 -0.54 3.77 -12.12
CA LYS A 11 -1.52 4.85 -11.97
C LYS A 11 -1.90 5.06 -10.52
N ILE A 12 -2.26 6.29 -10.16
CA ILE A 12 -2.66 6.63 -8.80
C ILE A 12 -3.90 5.83 -8.36
N GLU A 13 -4.85 5.64 -9.27
CA GLU A 13 -6.10 4.94 -9.01
C GLU A 13 -5.87 3.45 -8.67
N GLU A 14 -4.80 2.84 -9.18
CA GLU A 14 -4.43 1.46 -8.88
C GLU A 14 -3.94 1.33 -7.43
N LEU A 15 -3.15 2.29 -6.95
CA LEU A 15 -2.70 2.34 -5.57
C LEU A 15 -3.84 2.69 -4.63
N GLU A 16 -4.70 3.65 -4.97
CA GLU A 16 -5.90 3.99 -4.21
C GLU A 16 -6.84 2.79 -4.07
N SER A 17 -7.04 2.04 -5.16
CA SER A 17 -7.82 0.81 -5.15
C SER A 17 -7.20 -0.24 -4.23
N LEU A 18 -5.88 -0.43 -4.28
CA LEU A 18 -5.21 -1.39 -3.41
C LEU A 18 -5.28 -0.98 -1.94
N ILE A 19 -5.11 0.31 -1.64
CA ILE A 19 -5.27 0.88 -0.30
C ILE A 19 -6.69 0.65 0.22
N GLY A 20 -7.71 0.97 -0.57
CA GLY A 20 -9.12 0.76 -0.20
C GLY A 20 -9.46 -0.72 0.04
N CYS A 21 -8.95 -1.61 -0.80
CA CYS A 21 -9.07 -3.06 -0.60
C CYS A 21 -8.42 -3.50 0.73
N LEU A 22 -7.17 -3.11 0.99
CA LEU A 22 -6.48 -3.53 2.22
C LEU A 22 -7.09 -2.92 3.48
N LEU A 23 -7.62 -1.71 3.42
CA LEU A 23 -8.38 -1.12 4.53
C LEU A 23 -9.69 -1.88 4.82
N SER A 24 -10.36 -2.38 3.77
CA SER A 24 -11.64 -3.08 3.92
C SER A 24 -11.50 -4.54 4.35
N VAL A 25 -10.49 -5.27 3.85
CA VAL A 25 -10.36 -6.72 4.07
C VAL A 25 -9.00 -7.16 4.63
N GLY A 26 -8.05 -6.26 4.85
CA GLY A 26 -6.68 -6.62 5.25
C GLY A 26 -6.62 -7.45 6.54
N TYR A 27 -7.44 -7.12 7.54
CA TYR A 27 -7.53 -7.87 8.78
C TYR A 27 -8.00 -9.32 8.57
N ASP A 28 -8.98 -9.51 7.69
CA ASP A 28 -9.50 -10.84 7.37
C ASP A 28 -8.51 -11.65 6.54
N LEU A 29 -7.83 -11.00 5.60
CA LEU A 29 -6.76 -11.63 4.80
C LEU A 29 -5.61 -12.11 5.70
N GLU A 30 -5.25 -11.34 6.72
CA GLU A 30 -4.16 -11.71 7.63
C GLU A 30 -4.50 -12.95 8.46
N ARG A 31 -5.79 -13.16 8.76
CA ARG A 31 -6.28 -14.33 9.50
C ARG A 31 -6.51 -15.54 8.63
N GLN A 32 -7.07 -15.34 7.43
CA GLN A 32 -7.52 -16.43 6.56
C GLN A 32 -6.42 -16.92 5.60
N CYS A 33 -5.53 -16.02 5.18
CA CYS A 33 -4.48 -16.32 4.21
C CYS A 33 -3.17 -15.56 4.54
N PRO A 34 -2.57 -15.82 5.71
CA PRO A 34 -1.37 -15.08 6.18
C PRO A 34 -0.18 -15.24 5.24
N GLU A 35 0.02 -16.41 4.62
CA GLU A 35 1.13 -16.65 3.70
C GLU A 35 1.01 -15.81 2.43
N GLN A 36 -0.18 -15.74 1.84
CA GLN A 36 -0.45 -14.95 0.64
C GLN A 36 -0.30 -13.46 0.94
N LEU A 37 -0.73 -13.02 2.12
CA LEU A 37 -0.57 -11.64 2.54
C LEU A 37 0.89 -11.28 2.85
N ALA A 38 1.67 -12.22 3.39
CA ALA A 38 3.12 -12.04 3.58
C ALA A 38 3.82 -11.83 2.23
N ILE A 39 3.51 -12.64 1.22
CA ILE A 39 4.03 -12.47 -0.15
C ILE A 39 3.62 -11.09 -0.70
N LEU A 40 2.39 -10.65 -0.49
CA LEU A 40 1.96 -9.31 -0.92
C LEU A 40 2.77 -8.21 -0.22
N LYS A 41 3.01 -8.31 1.10
CA LYS A 41 3.84 -7.36 1.85
C LYS A 41 5.27 -7.32 1.31
N ASP A 42 5.83 -8.47 0.92
CA ASP A 42 7.15 -8.54 0.32
C ASP A 42 7.19 -7.84 -1.05
N LEU A 43 6.19 -8.10 -1.91
CA LEU A 43 6.08 -7.43 -3.21
C LEU A 43 5.89 -5.91 -3.09
N ILE A 44 5.16 -5.44 -2.07
CA ILE A 44 5.01 -4.01 -1.78
C ILE A 44 6.35 -3.40 -1.34
N ARG A 45 7.12 -4.10 -0.50
CA ARG A 45 8.45 -3.66 -0.07
C ARG A 45 9.42 -3.57 -1.25
N ASP A 46 9.40 -4.57 -2.13
CA ASP A 46 10.23 -4.57 -3.33
C ASP A 46 9.83 -3.42 -4.27
N ALA A 47 8.51 -3.18 -4.45
CA ALA A 47 8.01 -2.05 -5.22
C ALA A 47 8.46 -0.70 -4.66
N PHE A 48 8.54 -0.55 -3.34
CA PHE A 48 9.04 0.68 -2.69
C PHE A 48 10.51 0.96 -3.04
N ILE A 49 11.32 -0.08 -3.22
CA ILE A 49 12.74 0.03 -3.57
C ILE A 49 12.89 0.43 -5.05
N GLU A 50 12.10 -0.16 -5.93
CA GLU A 50 12.23 0.01 -7.38
C GLU A 50 11.52 1.25 -7.94
N VAL A 51 10.49 1.75 -7.26
CA VAL A 51 9.68 2.88 -7.75
C VAL A 51 10.50 4.19 -7.83
N GLN A 52 10.48 4.81 -8.99
CA GLN A 52 11.22 6.05 -9.24
C GLN A 52 10.39 7.30 -8.90
N GLU A 53 9.08 7.25 -9.16
CA GLU A 53 8.16 8.37 -8.98
C GLU A 53 7.94 8.71 -7.49
N PRO A 54 8.24 9.94 -7.04
CA PRO A 54 8.10 10.31 -5.62
C PRO A 54 6.68 10.17 -5.08
N TRP A 55 5.67 10.51 -5.88
CA TRP A 55 4.26 10.38 -5.49
C TRP A 55 3.89 8.90 -5.27
N ALA A 56 4.35 8.01 -6.15
CA ALA A 56 4.08 6.58 -6.04
C ALA A 56 4.83 5.98 -4.86
N ARG A 57 6.09 6.39 -4.64
CA ARG A 57 6.87 5.99 -3.46
C ARG A 57 6.15 6.35 -2.15
N LYS A 58 5.55 7.55 -2.09
CA LYS A 58 4.73 7.99 -0.95
C LYS A 58 3.51 7.08 -0.78
N MET A 59 2.77 6.78 -1.84
CA MET A 59 1.59 5.91 -1.76
C MET A 59 1.94 4.44 -1.42
N ILE A 60 3.08 3.94 -1.87
CA ILE A 60 3.57 2.60 -1.52
C ILE A 60 4.03 2.56 -0.04
N LEU A 61 4.61 3.64 0.48
CA LEU A 61 4.92 3.74 1.92
C LEU A 61 3.65 3.62 2.76
N LEU A 62 2.56 4.27 2.36
CA LEU A 62 1.26 4.13 3.03
C LEU A 62 0.79 2.68 3.07
N LEU A 63 0.95 1.92 1.98
CA LEU A 63 0.62 0.49 1.96
C LEU A 63 1.44 -0.31 2.99
N MET A 64 2.73 0.00 3.14
CA MET A 64 3.58 -0.64 4.15
C MET A 64 3.11 -0.29 5.58
N GLU A 65 2.79 0.97 5.84
CA GLU A 65 2.32 1.44 7.15
C GLU A 65 0.95 0.86 7.52
N LEU A 66 0.07 0.67 6.54
CA LEU A 66 -1.20 -0.05 6.74
C LEU A 66 -0.94 -1.49 7.23
N GLY A 67 0.02 -2.18 6.63
CA GLY A 67 0.40 -3.53 7.07
C GLY A 67 0.98 -3.56 8.49
N ALA A 68 1.70 -2.50 8.90
CA ALA A 68 2.30 -2.40 10.23
C ALA A 68 1.30 -1.98 11.33
N SER A 69 0.23 -1.27 10.96
CA SER A 69 -0.80 -0.75 11.86
C SER A 69 -2.00 -1.69 12.05
N GLY A 70 -1.92 -2.92 11.55
CA GLY A 70 -3.03 -3.87 11.57
C GLY A 70 -4.19 -3.43 10.69
N TRP A 71 -3.88 -2.85 9.53
CA TRP A 71 -4.81 -2.44 8.48
C TRP A 71 -5.76 -1.32 8.90
N LYS A 72 -5.29 -0.42 9.75
CA LYS A 72 -6.02 0.77 10.19
C LYS A 72 -5.21 2.00 9.84
N LEU A 73 -5.85 3.02 9.27
CA LEU A 73 -5.17 4.27 8.99
C LEU A 73 -4.99 5.08 10.28
N PRO A 74 -3.76 5.33 10.77
CA PRO A 74 -3.55 6.23 11.90
C PRO A 74 -3.98 7.66 11.54
N PRO A 75 -4.55 8.45 12.47
CA PRO A 75 -4.91 9.84 12.22
C PRO A 75 -3.76 10.67 11.64
N GLU A 76 -2.54 10.44 12.12
CA GLU A 76 -1.33 11.13 11.69
C GLU A 76 -0.97 10.82 10.23
N ALA A 77 -1.21 9.58 9.79
CA ALA A 77 -1.03 9.20 8.39
C ALA A 77 -2.03 9.94 7.50
N ASN A 78 -3.27 10.12 7.97
CA ASN A 78 -4.28 10.83 7.20
C ASN A 78 -3.86 12.28 6.88
N GLU A 79 -3.24 12.95 7.84
CA GLU A 79 -2.67 14.29 7.66
C GLU A 79 -1.54 14.27 6.63
N TYR A 80 -0.55 13.41 6.82
CA TYR A 80 0.63 13.35 5.94
C TYR A 80 0.29 12.98 4.49
N TYR A 81 -0.60 12.00 4.27
CA TYR A 81 -0.91 11.51 2.93
C TYR A 81 -1.94 12.36 2.19
N PHE A 82 -2.96 12.91 2.88
CA PHE A 82 -4.11 13.53 2.23
C PHE A 82 -4.22 15.06 2.40
N GLN A 83 -3.58 15.69 3.40
CA GLN A 83 -3.76 17.14 3.61
C GLN A 83 -2.90 18.05 2.71
N HIS A 84 -1.90 17.52 2.00
CA HIS A 84 -0.98 18.34 1.20
C HIS A 84 -1.39 18.58 -0.25
N THR A 85 -2.66 18.36 -0.63
CA THR A 85 -3.14 18.67 -2.00
C THR A 85 -3.70 20.08 -2.18
N SER A 86 -3.63 20.95 -1.16
CA SER A 86 -4.01 22.36 -1.26
C SER A 86 -2.80 23.28 -1.22
N SER A 87 -2.07 23.39 -2.32
CA SER A 87 -1.19 24.52 -2.70
C SER A 87 -0.91 24.45 -4.20
#